data_AF-A0A1G9Y636-F1
#
_entry.id   AF-A0A1G9Y636-F1
#
_cell.length_a   1.000
_cell.length_b   1.000
_cell.length_c   1.000
_cell.angle_alpha   90.00
_cell.angle_beta   90.00
_cell.angle_gamma   90.00
#
_symmetry.space_group_name_H-M   'P 1'
#
loop_
_entity.id
_entity.type
_entity.pdbx_description
1 polymer ?
#
loop_
_entity_poly.entity_id
_entity_poly.type
_entity_poly.pdbx_seq_one_letter_code
_entity_poly.pdbx_strand_id
1 'polypeptide(L)'
;MTTYPASFCPDCGTELDERQLDGRERRYCEACERIVWHNPAPCAGVGVVGEEGVLLVQRDVPPGRGEWSVPGGHLEADEPAPVAAARELEEETGLRADPTDLALLDCFHTSNGDGKYVVSIGYAVAADRCDGTATVRDEVQAVGWFTPESFASHDGVLHGDHTGRFRAAWGWFRRDATA
;
A
#
# COMPACT_ATOMS: atom_id res chain seq x y z
N MET A 1 19.12 -2.62 -9.28
CA MET A 1 18.52 -2.30 -7.96
C MET A 1 17.67 -3.47 -7.53
N THR A 2 17.42 -3.63 -6.24
CA THR A 2 16.64 -4.73 -5.68
C THR A 2 15.75 -4.22 -4.56
N THR A 3 14.64 -4.92 -4.32
CA THR A 3 13.71 -4.66 -3.22
C THR A 3 14.00 -5.50 -1.97
N TYR A 4 14.92 -6.46 -2.12
CA TYR A 4 15.49 -7.29 -1.06
C TYR A 4 17.02 -7.14 -1.03
N PRO A 5 17.68 -7.46 0.09
CA PRO A 5 19.13 -7.58 0.13
C PRO A 5 19.63 -8.58 -0.92
N ALA A 6 20.60 -8.16 -1.75
CA ALA A 6 21.14 -8.99 -2.81
C ALA A 6 22.58 -9.42 -2.51
N SER A 7 22.87 -10.70 -2.75
CA SER A 7 24.24 -11.25 -2.70
C SER A 7 24.94 -11.21 -4.07
N PHE A 8 24.19 -11.16 -5.15
CA PHE A 8 24.70 -11.15 -6.53
C PHE A 8 24.13 -9.98 -7.34
N CYS A 9 24.92 -9.47 -8.28
CA CYS A 9 24.51 -8.39 -9.17
C CYS A 9 23.36 -8.85 -10.06
N PRO A 10 22.21 -8.14 -10.08
CA PRO A 10 21.06 -8.54 -10.90
C PRO A 10 21.33 -8.42 -12.40
N ASP A 11 22.35 -7.68 -12.82
CA ASP A 11 22.65 -7.43 -14.23
C ASP A 11 23.68 -8.42 -14.80
N CYS A 12 24.69 -8.82 -14.01
CA CYS A 12 25.80 -9.66 -14.50
C CYS A 12 26.07 -10.93 -13.68
N GLY A 13 25.41 -11.12 -12.54
CA GLY A 13 25.56 -12.29 -11.67
C GLY A 13 26.83 -12.33 -10.82
N THR A 14 27.72 -11.33 -10.90
CA THR A 14 28.91 -11.23 -10.02
C THR A 14 28.49 -11.07 -8.56
N GLU A 15 29.16 -11.78 -7.64
CA GLU A 15 28.98 -11.61 -6.19
C GLU A 15 29.29 -10.17 -5.76
N LEU A 16 28.48 -9.64 -4.84
CA LEU A 16 28.56 -8.24 -4.41
C LEU A 16 29.41 -8.10 -3.15
N ASP A 17 30.37 -7.18 -3.18
CA ASP A 17 31.15 -6.78 -2.01
C ASP A 17 30.51 -5.58 -1.27
N GLU A 18 30.91 -5.36 -0.03
CA GLU A 18 30.49 -4.21 0.79
C GLU A 18 31.54 -3.10 0.72
N ARG A 19 31.11 -1.89 0.36
CA ARG A 19 31.96 -0.70 0.29
C ARG A 19 31.38 0.46 1.09
N GLN A 20 32.27 1.25 1.68
CA GLN A 20 31.91 2.54 2.26
C GLN A 20 31.82 3.59 1.15
N LEU A 21 30.59 3.92 0.76
CA LEU A 21 30.26 4.87 -0.31
C LEU A 21 29.18 5.84 0.19
N ASP A 22 29.40 7.14 -0.01
CA ASP A 22 28.52 8.21 0.50
C ASP A 22 28.26 8.15 2.02
N GLY A 23 29.27 7.75 2.79
CA GLY A 23 29.19 7.62 4.25
C GLY A 23 28.31 6.47 4.74
N ARG A 24 27.98 5.50 3.88
CA ARG A 24 27.23 4.30 4.23
C ARG A 24 27.88 3.06 3.62
N GLU A 25 27.66 1.92 4.28
CA GLU A 25 27.98 0.63 3.69
C GLU A 25 26.95 0.30 2.60
N ARG A 26 27.44 -0.09 1.43
CA ARG A 26 26.61 -0.39 0.26
C ARG A 26 27.11 -1.64 -0.45
N ARG A 27 26.16 -2.39 -1.03
CA ARG A 27 26.47 -3.46 -1.98
C ARG A 27 26.98 -2.86 -3.27
N TYR A 28 28.16 -3.29 -3.69
CA TYR A 28 28.82 -2.82 -4.90
C TYR A 28 29.11 -4.01 -5.83
N CYS A 29 29.01 -3.78 -7.12
CA CYS A 29 29.41 -4.75 -8.13
C CYS A 29 30.69 -4.26 -8.79
N GLU A 30 31.80 -4.97 -8.57
CA GLU A 30 33.08 -4.62 -9.18
C GLU A 30 33.06 -4.74 -10.71
N ALA A 31 32.43 -5.78 -11.25
CA ALA A 31 32.40 -6.01 -12.70
C ALA A 31 31.61 -4.94 -13.48
N CYS A 32 30.55 -4.41 -12.89
CA CYS A 32 29.73 -3.36 -13.50
C CYS A 32 30.09 -1.95 -13.00
N GLU A 33 31.07 -1.84 -12.10
CA GLU A 33 31.52 -0.60 -11.45
C GLU A 33 30.36 0.28 -10.92
N ARG A 34 29.42 -0.34 -10.19
CA ARG A 34 28.22 0.36 -9.70
C ARG A 34 27.68 -0.15 -8.38
N ILE A 35 26.96 0.73 -7.70
CA ILE A 35 26.14 0.39 -6.53
C ILE A 35 24.93 -0.45 -6.97
N VAL A 36 24.66 -1.53 -6.23
CA VAL A 36 23.38 -2.25 -6.30
C VAL A 36 22.49 -1.72 -5.19
N TRP A 37 21.61 -0.79 -5.57
CA TRP A 37 20.69 -0.15 -4.64
C TRP A 37 19.66 -1.14 -4.09
N HIS A 38 19.54 -1.21 -2.77
CA HIS A 38 18.44 -1.84 -2.05
C HIS A 38 17.39 -0.77 -1.72
N ASN A 39 16.32 -0.71 -2.51
CA ASN A 39 15.32 0.35 -2.45
C ASN A 39 13.99 -0.20 -1.92
N PRO A 40 13.22 0.60 -1.15
CA PRO A 40 11.85 0.27 -0.83
C PRO A 40 11.00 0.08 -2.09
N ALA A 41 10.09 -0.89 -2.06
CA ALA A 41 9.09 -1.08 -3.10
C ALA A 41 7.97 -0.03 -2.96
N PRO A 42 7.56 0.64 -4.05
CA PRO A 42 6.43 1.56 -4.00
C PRO A 42 5.10 0.79 -3.99
N CYS A 43 4.18 1.24 -3.13
CA CYS A 43 2.80 0.79 -3.06
C CYS A 43 1.84 1.98 -3.05
N ALA A 44 0.58 1.75 -3.42
CA ALA A 44 -0.49 2.72 -3.27
C ALA A 44 -1.77 2.06 -2.74
N GLY A 45 -2.58 2.82 -2.02
CA GLY A 45 -3.89 2.36 -1.54
C GLY A 45 -4.87 3.50 -1.35
N VAL A 46 -6.16 3.19 -1.28
CA VAL A 46 -7.24 4.18 -1.30
C VAL A 46 -8.30 3.88 -0.24
N GLY A 47 -8.49 4.82 0.68
CA GLY A 47 -9.62 4.82 1.60
C GLY A 47 -10.88 5.31 0.88
N VAL A 48 -11.79 4.41 0.52
CA VAL A 48 -13.13 4.78 0.08
C VAL A 48 -13.97 5.10 1.31
N VAL A 49 -14.56 6.29 1.38
CA VAL A 49 -15.24 6.77 2.59
C VAL A 49 -16.66 7.21 2.29
N GLY A 50 -17.62 6.73 3.07
CA GLY A 50 -19.04 7.11 3.02
C GLY A 50 -19.65 7.20 4.41
N GLU A 51 -20.97 7.37 4.50
CA GLU A 51 -21.66 7.53 5.79
C GLU A 51 -21.47 6.33 6.74
N GLU A 52 -21.35 5.12 6.18
CA GLU A 52 -21.18 3.87 6.92
C GLU A 52 -19.75 3.67 7.45
N GLY A 53 -18.77 4.44 6.97
CA GLY A 53 -17.37 4.30 7.36
C GLY A 53 -16.39 4.34 6.20
N VAL A 54 -15.19 3.80 6.45
CA VAL A 54 -14.16 3.54 5.44
C VAL A 54 -14.26 2.07 5.02
N LEU A 55 -14.14 1.82 3.72
CA LEU A 55 -14.05 0.47 3.18
C LEU A 55 -12.71 -0.18 3.57
N LEU A 56 -12.80 -1.38 4.13
CA LEU A 56 -11.66 -2.25 4.43
C LEU A 56 -11.84 -3.62 3.78
N VAL A 57 -10.72 -4.25 3.42
CA VAL A 57 -10.60 -5.61 2.92
C VAL A 57 -9.86 -6.47 3.94
N GLN A 58 -10.24 -7.73 4.11
CA GLN A 58 -9.51 -8.71 4.91
C GLN A 58 -8.61 -9.54 3.98
N ARG A 59 -7.30 -9.53 4.20
CA ARG A 59 -6.29 -10.13 3.31
C ARG A 59 -6.34 -11.66 3.33
N ASP A 60 -6.29 -12.33 2.17
CA ASP A 60 -6.10 -13.78 2.06
C ASP A 60 -4.63 -14.19 1.76
N VAL A 61 -3.73 -13.22 1.62
CA VAL A 61 -2.34 -13.45 1.22
C VAL A 61 -1.35 -13.03 2.32
N PRO A 62 -0.25 -13.80 2.54
CA PRO A 62 0.84 -13.36 3.40
C PRO A 62 1.62 -12.18 2.80
N PRO A 63 2.25 -11.31 3.63
CA PRO A 63 2.09 -11.23 5.08
C PRO A 63 0.72 -10.65 5.48
N GLY A 64 0.30 -10.88 6.72
CA GLY A 64 -0.93 -10.33 7.27
C GLY A 64 -2.22 -11.00 6.81
N ARG A 65 -2.19 -12.29 6.45
CA ARG A 65 -3.41 -13.07 6.15
C ARG A 65 -4.36 -13.00 7.35
N GLY A 66 -5.63 -12.66 7.10
CA GLY A 66 -6.67 -12.48 8.10
C GLY A 66 -6.71 -11.09 8.74
N GLU A 67 -5.73 -10.22 8.46
CA GLU A 67 -5.72 -8.82 8.90
C GLU A 67 -6.48 -7.95 7.90
N TRP A 68 -7.03 -6.84 8.40
CA TRP A 68 -7.81 -5.88 7.64
C TRP A 68 -6.93 -4.73 7.15
N SER A 69 -7.13 -4.28 5.92
CA SER A 69 -6.41 -3.15 5.34
C SER A 69 -7.34 -2.29 4.50
N VAL A 70 -6.90 -1.07 4.26
CA VAL A 70 -7.42 -0.25 3.16
C VAL A 70 -6.99 -0.93 1.84
N PRO A 71 -7.85 -0.98 0.81
CA PRO A 71 -7.49 -1.57 -0.48
C PRO A 71 -6.22 -0.97 -1.06
N GLY A 72 -5.36 -1.80 -1.65
CA GLY A 72 -4.11 -1.34 -2.23
C GLY A 72 -3.01 -2.39 -2.35
N GLY A 73 -2.04 -2.10 -3.22
CA GLY A 73 -0.97 -3.03 -3.59
C GLY A 73 0.26 -2.34 -4.14
N HIS A 74 1.10 -3.10 -4.85
CA HIS A 74 2.33 -2.59 -5.44
C HIS A 74 2.01 -1.78 -6.70
N LEU A 75 2.83 -0.77 -6.98
CA LEU A 75 2.80 -0.13 -8.29
C LEU A 75 3.44 -1.05 -9.33
N GLU A 76 2.83 -1.09 -10.51
CA GLU A 76 3.50 -1.53 -11.73
C GLU A 76 4.50 -0.47 -12.22
N ALA A 77 5.48 -0.89 -13.02
CA ALA A 77 6.60 -0.03 -13.42
C ALA A 77 6.19 1.14 -14.33
N ASP A 78 5.06 1.03 -15.02
CA ASP A 78 4.56 1.96 -16.04
C ASP A 78 3.31 2.73 -15.61
N GLU A 79 2.91 2.66 -14.34
CA GLU A 79 1.72 3.36 -13.83
C GLU A 79 2.02 4.42 -12.75
N PRO A 80 1.25 5.54 -12.74
CA PRO A 80 1.23 6.47 -11.62
C PRO A 80 0.57 5.88 -10.37
N ALA A 81 1.01 6.32 -9.18
CA ALA A 81 0.43 5.89 -7.90
C ALA A 81 -1.11 5.97 -7.77
N PRO A 82 -1.81 7.04 -8.23
CA PRO A 82 -3.28 7.06 -8.14
C PRO A 82 -3.94 6.05 -9.09
N VAL A 83 -3.29 5.72 -10.22
CA VAL A 83 -3.78 4.68 -11.14
C VAL A 83 -3.65 3.31 -10.48
N ALA A 84 -2.51 3.03 -9.84
CA ALA A 84 -2.31 1.81 -9.07
C ALA A 84 -3.37 1.66 -7.95
N ALA A 85 -3.62 2.72 -7.18
CA ALA A 85 -4.62 2.69 -6.11
C ALA A 85 -6.03 2.39 -6.63
N ALA A 86 -6.43 2.96 -7.76
CA ALA A 86 -7.73 2.70 -8.38
C ALA A 86 -7.83 1.28 -8.96
N ARG A 87 -6.75 0.78 -9.59
CA ARG A 87 -6.65 -0.60 -10.11
C ARG A 87 -6.82 -1.62 -8.99
N GLU A 88 -6.04 -1.48 -7.91
CA GLU A 88 -6.08 -2.39 -6.76
C GLU A 88 -7.45 -2.37 -6.08
N LEU A 89 -8.10 -1.19 -5.97
CA LEU A 89 -9.48 -1.09 -5.48
C LEU A 89 -10.44 -1.93 -6.33
N GLU A 90 -10.34 -1.85 -7.66
CA GLU A 90 -11.20 -2.64 -8.56
C GLU A 90 -10.90 -4.13 -8.46
N GLU A 91 -9.63 -4.53 -8.41
CA GLU A 91 -9.20 -5.92 -8.32
C GLU A 91 -9.71 -6.58 -7.02
N GLU A 92 -9.50 -5.92 -5.87
CA GLU A 92 -9.82 -6.46 -4.54
C GLU A 92 -11.30 -6.37 -4.17
N THR A 93 -12.05 -5.41 -4.74
CA THR A 93 -13.43 -5.12 -4.28
C THR A 93 -14.47 -5.02 -5.39
N GLY A 94 -14.05 -4.82 -6.64
CA GLY A 94 -14.93 -4.52 -7.76
C GLY A 94 -15.47 -3.08 -7.81
N LEU A 95 -15.11 -2.21 -6.86
CA LEU A 95 -15.41 -0.78 -6.94
C LEU A 95 -14.45 -0.07 -7.88
N ARG A 96 -14.96 0.88 -8.64
CA ARG A 96 -14.18 1.69 -9.56
C ARG A 96 -14.19 3.14 -9.14
N ALA A 97 -13.03 3.77 -9.09
CA ALA A 97 -12.87 5.20 -8.90
C ALA A 97 -12.03 5.76 -10.05
N ASP A 98 -12.33 6.99 -10.49
CA ASP A 98 -11.45 7.69 -11.41
C ASP A 98 -10.16 8.08 -10.65
N PRO A 99 -8.95 7.73 -11.14
CA PRO A 99 -7.69 8.12 -10.51
C PRO A 99 -7.55 9.63 -10.27
N THR A 100 -8.24 10.46 -11.05
CA THR A 100 -8.23 11.93 -10.94
C THR A 100 -9.09 12.46 -9.79
N ASP A 101 -10.01 11.65 -9.26
CA ASP A 101 -10.83 11.97 -8.09
C ASP A 101 -10.14 11.64 -6.76
N LEU A 102 -9.00 10.93 -6.81
CA LEU A 102 -8.27 10.51 -5.62
C LEU A 102 -7.52 11.68 -4.96
N ALA A 103 -7.88 12.00 -3.73
CA ALA A 103 -7.18 12.98 -2.91
C ALA A 103 -5.99 12.35 -2.20
N LEU A 104 -4.79 12.95 -2.32
CA LEU A 104 -3.62 12.51 -1.56
C LEU A 104 -3.88 12.68 -0.06
N LEU A 105 -3.69 11.59 0.70
CA LEU A 105 -4.03 11.52 2.11
C LEU A 105 -2.77 11.44 2.98
N ASP A 106 -1.93 10.45 2.72
CA ASP A 106 -0.73 10.18 3.53
C ASP A 106 0.37 9.47 2.73
N CYS A 107 1.49 9.26 3.41
CA CYS A 107 2.56 8.37 2.97
C CYS A 107 3.22 7.76 4.21
N PHE A 108 3.42 6.44 4.22
CA PHE A 108 4.16 5.77 5.27
C PHE A 108 5.21 4.82 4.72
N HIS A 109 6.23 4.55 5.54
CA HIS A 109 7.29 3.59 5.26
C HIS A 109 7.19 2.46 6.27
N THR A 110 7.18 1.22 5.79
CA THR A 110 7.11 0.02 6.64
C THR A 110 8.06 -1.08 6.17
N SER A 111 8.27 -2.09 7.01
CA SER A 111 9.01 -3.31 6.70
C SER A 111 8.30 -4.48 7.36
N ASN A 112 8.17 -5.59 6.63
CA ASN A 112 7.47 -6.80 7.08
C ASN A 112 8.43 -7.86 7.66
N GLY A 113 9.66 -7.47 8.03
CA GLY A 113 10.75 -8.42 8.28
C GLY A 113 11.51 -8.71 6.99
N ASP A 114 12.40 -9.71 6.98
CA ASP A 114 13.16 -10.24 5.81
C ASP A 114 14.05 -9.27 4.99
N GLY A 115 14.07 -7.99 5.35
CA GLY A 115 14.81 -6.96 4.63
C GLY A 115 14.01 -6.26 3.56
N LYS A 116 12.73 -6.62 3.30
CA LYS A 116 11.88 -5.84 2.41
C LYS A 116 11.41 -4.56 3.10
N TYR A 117 11.52 -3.45 2.36
CA TYR A 117 10.93 -2.16 2.74
C TYR A 117 9.85 -1.78 1.74
N VAL A 118 8.82 -1.09 2.21
CA VAL A 118 7.72 -0.56 1.39
C VAL A 118 7.52 0.91 1.72
N VAL A 119 7.32 1.72 0.70
CA VAL A 119 6.77 3.07 0.83
C VAL A 119 5.38 3.05 0.22
N SER A 120 4.36 3.29 1.04
CA SER A 120 2.96 3.27 0.60
C SER A 120 2.38 4.67 0.57
N ILE A 121 1.85 5.07 -0.58
CA ILE A 121 1.15 6.34 -0.80
C ILE A 121 -0.35 6.10 -0.60
N GLY A 122 -0.97 6.86 0.30
CA GLY A 122 -2.39 6.73 0.62
C GLY A 122 -3.23 7.81 -0.04
N TYR A 123 -4.38 7.39 -0.57
CA TYR A 123 -5.40 8.26 -1.14
C TYR A 123 -6.72 8.13 -0.39
N ALA A 124 -7.63 9.07 -0.62
CA ALA A 124 -9.02 8.99 -0.20
C ALA A 124 -9.95 9.38 -1.34
N VAL A 125 -11.15 8.80 -1.35
CA VAL A 125 -12.22 9.13 -2.29
C VAL A 125 -13.58 8.94 -1.61
N ALA A 126 -14.55 9.76 -1.97
CA ALA A 126 -15.91 9.63 -1.45
C ALA A 126 -16.62 8.46 -2.14
N ALA A 127 -17.39 7.68 -1.38
CA ALA A 127 -18.06 6.48 -1.89
C ALA A 127 -19.07 6.77 -3.01
N ASP A 128 -19.66 7.98 -3.03
CA ASP A 128 -20.58 8.44 -4.08
C ASP A 128 -19.87 8.83 -5.40
N ARG A 129 -18.54 8.88 -5.40
CA ARG A 129 -17.69 9.01 -6.60
C ARG A 129 -17.15 7.67 -7.10
N CYS A 130 -17.58 6.58 -6.49
CA CYS A 130 -17.21 5.24 -6.94
C CYS A 130 -18.39 4.57 -7.65
N ASP A 131 -18.09 3.84 -8.73
CA ASP A 131 -19.04 3.00 -9.43
C ASP A 131 -18.96 1.55 -8.94
N GLY A 132 -20.11 0.90 -8.82
CA GLY A 132 -20.22 -0.53 -8.49
C GLY A 132 -20.60 -0.79 -7.03
N THR A 133 -20.28 -1.99 -6.54
CA THR A 133 -20.58 -2.41 -5.17
C THR A 133 -19.41 -3.23 -4.66
N ALA A 134 -18.90 -2.89 -3.48
CA ALA A 134 -17.83 -3.64 -2.84
C ALA A 134 -18.29 -5.07 -2.58
N THR A 135 -17.53 -6.03 -3.12
CA THR A 135 -17.77 -7.46 -2.96
C THR A 135 -16.44 -8.17 -2.70
N VAL A 136 -16.49 -9.35 -2.11
CA VAL A 136 -15.29 -10.18 -1.95
C VAL A 136 -14.80 -10.62 -3.33
N ARG A 137 -13.50 -10.43 -3.60
CA ARG A 137 -12.82 -10.84 -4.83
C ARG A 137 -11.62 -11.72 -4.50
N ASP A 138 -10.83 -12.03 -5.51
CA ASP A 138 -9.60 -12.80 -5.35
C ASP A 138 -8.65 -12.08 -4.37
N GLU A 139 -7.88 -12.84 -3.59
CA GLU A 139 -6.95 -12.35 -2.55
C GLU A 139 -7.58 -11.66 -1.32
N VAL A 140 -8.91 -11.57 -1.27
CA VAL A 140 -9.66 -10.99 -0.14
C VAL A 140 -10.62 -12.03 0.45
N GLN A 141 -10.67 -12.12 1.78
CA GLN A 141 -11.56 -13.03 2.52
C GLN A 141 -12.90 -12.37 2.87
N ALA A 142 -12.89 -11.04 3.06
CA ALA A 142 -14.05 -10.25 3.47
C ALA A 142 -13.89 -8.78 3.06
N VAL A 143 -15.02 -8.11 2.84
CA VAL A 143 -15.12 -6.65 2.68
C VAL A 143 -16.05 -6.10 3.77
N GLY A 144 -15.77 -4.89 4.26
CA GLY A 144 -16.61 -4.27 5.28
C GLY A 144 -16.41 -2.76 5.39
N TRP A 145 -17.44 -2.06 5.82
CA TRP A 145 -17.44 -0.63 6.10
C TRP A 145 -17.32 -0.40 7.59
N PHE A 146 -16.34 0.41 8.00
CA PHE A 146 -16.08 0.63 9.41
C PHE A 146 -15.81 2.09 9.73
N THR A 147 -16.38 2.59 10.82
CA THR A 147 -15.89 3.79 11.48
C THR A 147 -14.80 3.40 12.47
N PRO A 148 -13.94 4.32 12.94
CA PRO A 148 -12.99 4.02 14.00
C PRO A 148 -13.65 3.43 15.25
N GLU A 149 -14.87 3.87 15.58
CA GLU A 149 -15.65 3.37 16.70
C GLU A 149 -16.17 1.95 16.46
N SER A 150 -16.70 1.65 15.27
CA SER A 150 -17.21 0.31 14.96
C SER A 150 -16.08 -0.71 14.83
N PHE A 151 -14.95 -0.34 14.23
CA PHE A 151 -13.77 -1.22 14.14
C PHE A 151 -13.14 -1.48 15.51
N ALA A 152 -13.13 -0.50 16.42
CA ALA A 152 -12.62 -0.71 17.78
C ALA A 152 -13.43 -1.75 18.58
N SER A 153 -14.67 -2.01 18.18
CA SER A 153 -15.54 -3.04 18.76
C SER A 153 -15.54 -4.36 17.97
N HIS A 154 -14.79 -4.43 16.87
CA HIS A 154 -14.66 -5.60 16.01
C HIS A 154 -13.45 -6.45 16.44
N ASP A 155 -13.53 -7.78 16.32
CA ASP A 155 -12.46 -8.71 16.71
C ASP A 155 -11.28 -8.78 15.70
N GLY A 156 -11.21 -7.81 14.79
CA GLY A 156 -10.25 -7.78 13.68
C GLY A 156 -9.01 -6.98 14.03
N VAL A 157 -7.91 -7.26 13.32
CA VAL A 157 -6.65 -6.54 13.46
C VAL A 157 -6.38 -5.78 12.17
N LEU A 158 -6.00 -4.50 12.26
CA LEU A 158 -5.53 -3.76 11.10
C LEU A 158 -4.09 -4.13 10.77
N HIS A 159 -3.81 -4.34 9.48
CA HIS A 159 -2.49 -4.68 8.99
C HIS A 159 -1.52 -3.50 9.11
N GLY A 160 -0.40 -3.71 9.80
CA GLY A 160 0.69 -2.73 9.89
C GLY A 160 0.22 -1.30 10.24
N ASP A 161 0.72 -0.31 9.49
CA ASP A 161 0.43 1.12 9.70
C ASP A 161 -0.92 1.58 9.13
N HIS A 162 -1.78 0.66 8.65
CA HIS A 162 -3.11 1.02 8.13
C HIS A 162 -4.03 1.63 9.20
N THR A 163 -3.72 1.50 10.50
CA THR A 163 -4.44 2.22 11.56
C THR A 163 -4.39 3.73 11.37
N GLY A 164 -3.23 4.28 10.97
CA GLY A 164 -3.06 5.70 10.70
C GLY A 164 -3.89 6.14 9.50
N ARG A 165 -3.75 5.41 8.39
CA ARG A 165 -4.45 5.68 7.13
C ARG A 165 -5.97 5.59 7.28
N PHE A 166 -6.47 4.55 7.94
CA PHE A 166 -7.89 4.36 8.22
C PHE A 166 -8.48 5.56 8.97
N ARG A 167 -7.83 6.00 10.05
CA ARG A 167 -8.26 7.18 10.82
C ARG A 167 -8.14 8.47 10.01
N ALA A 168 -7.10 8.61 9.21
CA ALA A 168 -6.90 9.78 8.35
C ALA A 168 -8.00 9.88 7.28
N ALA A 169 -8.37 8.76 6.66
CA ALA A 169 -9.44 8.70 5.65
C ALA A 169 -10.80 9.09 6.27
N TRP A 170 -11.13 8.54 7.44
CA TRP A 170 -12.35 8.94 8.16
C TRP A 170 -12.36 10.43 8.52
N GLY A 171 -11.22 10.96 9.00
CA GLY A 171 -11.08 12.38 9.30
C GLY A 171 -11.17 13.28 8.06
N TRP A 172 -10.71 12.81 6.90
CA TRP A 172 -10.83 13.51 5.62
C TRP A 172 -12.29 13.72 5.22
N PHE A 173 -13.09 12.65 5.21
CA PHE A 173 -14.51 12.71 4.86
C PHE A 173 -15.30 13.67 5.77
N ARG A 174 -15.02 13.64 7.08
CA ARG A 174 -15.73 14.51 8.03
C ARG A 174 -15.43 15.99 7.86
N ARG A 175 -14.29 16.37 7.26
CA ARG A 175 -13.99 17.78 6.95
C ARG A 175 -14.78 18.25 5.73
N ASP A 176 -14.82 17.43 4.70
CA ASP A 176 -15.53 17.74 3.46
C ASP A 176 -17.06 17.77 3.66
N ALA A 177 -17.61 16.92 4.54
CA ALA A 177 -19.04 16.94 4.89
C ALA A 177 -19.48 18.18 5.70
N THR A 178 -18.53 18.99 6.18
CA THR A 178 -18.81 20.22 6.96
C THR A 178 -18.55 21.52 6.18
N ALA A 179 -18.14 21.41 4.91
CA ALA A 179 -17.90 22.52 3.99
C ALA A 179 -19.13 22.77 3.09
#